data_AF-A0A7J2JPE5-F1
#
_entry.id   AF-A0A7J2JPE5-F1
#
_cell.length_a   1.000
_cell.length_b   1.000
_cell.length_c   1.000
_cell.angle_alpha   90.00
_cell.angle_beta   90.00
_cell.angle_gamma   90.00
#
_symmetry.space_group_name_H-M   'P 1'
#
loop_
_entity.id
_entity.type
_entity.pdbx_description
1 polymer ?
#
loop_
_entity_poly.entity_id
_entity_poly.type
_entity_poly.pdbx_seq_one_letter_code
_entity_poly.pdbx_strand_id
1 'polypeptide(L)'
;MSVEEYSLKGIIKELLSYKSAIVGFAILAFLVGISIYSLTMTPYSKAGQLWNDQEIWLKYPRNAAPEWVNYFSSKKLPPNIVLGEGKPGHKKEVKKEGGYVKIMY
;
A
#
# COMPACT_ATOMS: atom_id res chain seq x y z
N MET A 1 49.25 -11.11 -7.64
CA MET A 1 47.79 -11.18 -7.80
C MET A 1 47.34 -12.50 -7.23
N SER A 2 46.86 -12.46 -5.98
CA SER A 2 46.50 -13.66 -5.22
C SER A 2 45.05 -14.00 -5.54
N VAL A 3 44.76 -15.28 -5.73
CA VAL A 3 43.42 -15.83 -6.04
C VAL A 3 42.36 -15.44 -4.98
N GLU A 4 42.78 -14.96 -3.81
CA GLU A 4 41.91 -14.38 -2.77
C GLU A 4 41.18 -13.09 -3.18
N GLU A 5 41.67 -12.34 -4.18
CA GLU A 5 41.03 -11.09 -4.64
C GLU A 5 39.63 -11.34 -5.26
N TYR A 6 39.34 -12.57 -5.74
CA TYR A 6 38.03 -12.98 -6.27
C TYR A 6 37.20 -13.79 -5.28
N SER A 7 37.51 -13.70 -3.97
CA SER A 7 36.65 -14.31 -2.95
C SER A 7 35.26 -13.66 -2.98
N LEU A 8 34.19 -14.47 -2.91
CA LEU A 8 32.80 -13.99 -2.85
C LEU A 8 32.58 -12.93 -1.77
N LYS A 9 33.29 -13.05 -0.64
CA LYS A 9 33.26 -12.05 0.43
C LYS A 9 33.84 -10.69 -0.01
N GLY A 10 34.91 -10.71 -0.80
CA GLY A 10 35.53 -9.51 -1.38
C GLY A 10 34.59 -8.83 -2.37
N ILE A 11 33.97 -9.61 -3.25
CA ILE A 11 33.01 -9.11 -4.25
C ILE A 11 31.80 -8.46 -3.58
N ILE A 12 31.22 -9.11 -2.57
CA ILE A 12 30.06 -8.55 -1.83
C ILE A 12 30.47 -7.27 -1.07
N LYS A 13 31.66 -7.25 -0.47
CA LYS A 13 32.17 -6.07 0.25
C LYS A 13 32.40 -4.89 -0.71
N GLU A 14 32.99 -5.15 -1.88
CA GLU A 14 33.20 -4.15 -2.93
C GLU A 14 31.85 -3.61 -3.42
N LEU A 15 30.89 -4.50 -3.70
CA LEU A 15 29.56 -4.13 -4.16
C LEU A 15 28.81 -3.26 -3.14
N LEU A 16 28.86 -3.62 -1.86
CA LEU A 16 28.24 -2.85 -0.78
C LEU A 16 29.01 -1.58 -0.42
N SER A 17 30.22 -1.38 -0.95
CA SER A 17 30.98 -0.13 -0.78
C SER A 17 30.36 1.03 -1.58
N TYR A 18 29.69 0.71 -2.70
CA TYR A 18 29.03 1.71 -3.53
C TYR A 18 27.67 2.13 -2.93
N LYS A 19 27.54 3.42 -2.61
CA LYS A 19 26.28 4.01 -2.08
C LYS A 19 25.07 3.71 -2.95
N SER A 20 25.22 3.75 -4.28
CA SER A 20 24.16 3.43 -5.24
C SER A 20 23.71 1.96 -5.16
N ALA A 21 24.65 1.04 -4.97
CA ALA A 21 24.36 -0.38 -4.83
C ALA A 21 23.58 -0.68 -3.54
N ILE A 22 23.90 -0.02 -2.43
CA ILE A 22 23.14 -0.12 -1.18
C ILE A 22 21.68 0.32 -1.40
N VAL A 23 21.48 1.47 -2.05
CA VAL A 23 20.12 1.98 -2.33
C VAL A 23 19.35 1.02 -3.22
N GLY A 24 19.96 0.52 -4.28
CA GLY A 24 19.34 -0.47 -5.17
C GLY A 24 18.97 -1.76 -4.44
N PHE A 25 19.88 -2.29 -3.61
CA PHE A 25 19.63 -3.47 -2.80
C PHE A 25 18.50 -3.25 -1.78
N ALA A 26 18.45 -2.06 -1.15
CA ALA A 26 17.38 -1.70 -0.23
C ALA A 26 16.00 -1.67 -0.92
N ILE A 27 15.91 -1.06 -2.11
CA ILE A 27 14.68 -1.05 -2.91
C ILE A 27 14.28 -2.48 -3.30
N LEU A 28 15.24 -3.29 -3.74
CA LEU A 28 14.99 -4.67 -4.12
C LEU A 28 14.48 -5.50 -2.93
N ALA A 29 15.14 -5.42 -1.78
CA ALA A 29 14.73 -6.09 -0.56
C ALA A 29 13.32 -5.64 -0.12
N PHE A 30 13.02 -4.34 -0.24
CA PHE A 30 11.69 -3.78 0.06
C PHE A 30 10.61 -4.36 -0.86
N LEU A 31 10.84 -4.41 -2.18
CA LEU A 31 9.90 -4.96 -3.15
C LEU A 31 9.67 -6.46 -2.95
N VAL A 32 10.74 -7.22 -2.67
CA VAL A 32 10.63 -8.65 -2.32
C VAL A 32 9.82 -8.83 -1.04
N GLY A 33 10.04 -7.97 -0.03
CA GLY A 33 9.25 -7.96 1.20
C GLY A 33 7.77 -7.72 0.95
N ILE A 34 7.41 -6.74 0.11
CA ILE A 34 6.02 -6.48 -0.30
C ILE A 34 5.41 -7.70 -1.01
N SER A 35 6.18 -8.33 -1.92
CA SER A 35 5.71 -9.50 -2.65
C SER A 35 5.34 -10.63 -1.68
N ILE A 36 6.24 -11.00 -0.76
CA ILE A 36 6.00 -12.03 0.25
C ILE A 36 4.81 -11.65 1.15
N TYR A 37 4.74 -10.39 1.58
CA TYR A 37 3.64 -9.89 2.38
C TYR A 37 2.28 -10.04 1.67
N SER A 38 2.24 -9.80 0.37
CA SER A 38 1.02 -9.99 -0.42
C SER A 38 0.53 -11.44 -0.42
N LEU A 39 1.44 -12.42 -0.51
CA LEU A 39 1.11 -13.84 -0.48
C LEU A 39 0.56 -14.29 0.89
N THR A 40 1.08 -13.75 1.98
CA THR A 40 0.69 -14.18 3.34
C THR A 40 -0.60 -13.51 3.82
N MET A 41 -0.79 -12.24 3.50
CA MET A 41 -1.94 -11.45 3.96
C MET A 41 -3.20 -11.69 3.11
N THR A 42 -3.05 -12.05 1.83
CA THR A 42 -4.18 -12.18 0.90
C THR A 42 -4.55 -13.65 0.66
N PRO A 43 -5.73 -14.12 1.08
CA PRO A 43 -6.19 -15.45 0.69
C PRO A 43 -6.45 -15.48 -0.82
N TYR A 44 -5.68 -16.29 -1.54
CA TYR A 44 -5.74 -16.45 -3.00
C TYR A 44 -7.14 -16.73 -3.53
N SER A 45 -7.97 -17.45 -2.77
CA SER A 45 -9.35 -17.78 -3.15
C SER A 45 -10.28 -16.56 -3.24
N LYS A 46 -10.00 -15.50 -2.48
CA LYS A 46 -10.79 -14.25 -2.51
C LYS A 46 -10.18 -13.18 -3.41
N ALA A 47 -8.88 -13.22 -3.66
CA ALA A 47 -8.19 -12.20 -4.45
C ALA A 47 -8.80 -12.04 -5.86
N GLY A 48 -9.03 -13.15 -6.57
CA GLY A 48 -9.63 -13.11 -7.90
C GLY A 48 -11.08 -12.65 -7.91
N GLN A 49 -11.86 -13.02 -6.90
CA GLN A 49 -13.26 -12.58 -6.75
C GLN A 49 -13.34 -11.09 -6.47
N LEU A 50 -12.52 -10.60 -5.54
CA LEU A 50 -12.48 -9.18 -5.16
C LEU A 50 -12.00 -8.30 -6.31
N TRP A 51 -11.04 -8.78 -7.11
CA TRP A 51 -10.51 -8.04 -8.26
C TRP A 51 -11.58 -7.82 -9.35
N ASN A 52 -12.44 -8.83 -9.58
CA ASN A 52 -13.51 -8.79 -10.57
C ASN A 52 -14.84 -8.26 -10.03
N ASP A 53 -14.92 -7.91 -8.74
CA ASP A 53 -16.15 -7.41 -8.13
C ASP A 53 -16.40 -5.95 -8.54
N GLN A 54 -17.25 -5.79 -9.56
CA GLN A 54 -17.62 -4.48 -10.09
C GLN A 54 -18.30 -3.59 -9.03
N GLU A 55 -19.06 -4.16 -8.09
CA GLU A 55 -19.76 -3.38 -7.07
C GLU A 55 -18.79 -2.73 -6.07
N ILE A 56 -17.68 -3.40 -5.76
CA ILE A 56 -16.63 -2.84 -4.92
C ILE A 56 -15.98 -1.64 -5.60
N TRP A 57 -15.67 -1.74 -6.89
CA TRP A 57 -15.06 -0.65 -7.65
C TRP A 57 -15.99 0.56 -7.80
N LEU A 58 -17.31 0.35 -7.89
CA LEU A 58 -18.29 1.45 -7.95
C LEU A 58 -18.40 2.26 -6.65
N LYS A 59 -18.02 1.69 -5.49
CA LYS A 59 -18.05 2.40 -4.21
C LYS A 59 -16.99 3.50 -4.13
N TYR A 60 -15.94 3.42 -4.93
CA TYR A 60 -14.87 4.41 -4.95
C TYR A 60 -15.12 5.47 -6.04
N PRO A 61 -15.08 6.77 -5.69
CA PRO A 61 -15.30 7.84 -6.66
C PRO A 61 -14.19 7.86 -7.73
N ARG A 62 -14.57 7.77 -9.01
CA ARG A 62 -13.64 7.67 -10.15
C ARG A 62 -12.73 8.91 -10.33
N ASN A 63 -13.22 10.08 -9.91
CA ASN A 63 -12.54 11.37 -10.12
C ASN A 63 -11.86 11.90 -8.84
N ALA A 64 -11.86 11.15 -7.74
CA ALA A 64 -11.19 11.58 -6.52
C ALA A 64 -9.76 11.06 -6.47
N ALA A 65 -8.86 11.87 -5.92
CA ALA A 65 -7.51 11.43 -5.61
C ALA A 65 -7.53 10.33 -4.53
N PRO A 66 -6.64 9.34 -4.61
CA PRO A 66 -6.55 8.31 -3.59
C PRO A 66 -6.05 8.89 -2.26
N GLU A 67 -6.42 8.25 -1.15
CA GLU A 67 -6.14 8.75 0.20
C GLU A 67 -4.63 8.94 0.46
N TRP A 68 -3.78 8.08 -0.13
CA TRP A 68 -2.34 8.17 0.09
C TRP A 68 -1.72 9.48 -0.43
N VAL A 69 -2.40 10.21 -1.32
CA VAL A 69 -1.98 11.56 -1.74
C VAL A 69 -1.92 12.51 -0.55
N ASN A 70 -2.80 12.35 0.44
CA ASN A 70 -2.76 13.12 1.67
C ASN A 70 -1.50 12.84 2.51
N TYR A 71 -0.81 11.70 2.36
CA TYR A 71 0.44 11.45 3.07
C TYR A 71 1.59 12.31 2.55
N PHE A 72 1.57 12.69 1.27
CA PHE A 72 2.61 13.46 0.62
C PHE A 72 2.23 14.93 0.38
N SER A 73 0.95 15.29 0.49
CA SER A 73 0.48 16.67 0.32
C SER A 73 0.56 17.48 1.61
N SER A 74 1.07 18.72 1.51
CA SER A 74 1.05 19.69 2.62
C SER A 74 -0.36 20.14 2.99
N LYS A 75 -1.32 20.08 2.06
CA LYS A 75 -2.74 20.34 2.31
C LYS A 75 -3.51 19.04 2.34
N LYS A 76 -4.16 18.74 3.47
CA LYS A 76 -4.98 17.53 3.65
C LYS A 76 -6.36 17.76 2.99
N LEU A 77 -6.63 17.01 1.93
CA LEU A 77 -7.92 16.97 1.26
C LEU A 77 -8.93 16.17 2.09
N PRO A 78 -10.22 16.51 2.06
CA PRO A 78 -11.24 15.74 2.76
C PRO A 78 -11.31 14.31 2.19
N PRO A 79 -11.41 13.28 3.04
CA PRO A 79 -11.61 11.92 2.59
C PRO A 79 -13.00 11.74 1.96
N ASN A 80 -13.15 10.66 1.20
CA ASN A 80 -14.45 10.16 0.72
C ASN A 80 -15.46 10.08 1.90
N ILE A 81 -16.68 10.57 1.70
CA ILE A 81 -17.79 10.46 2.67
C ILE A 81 -18.88 9.58 2.07
N VAL A 82 -19.18 8.47 2.72
CA VAL A 82 -20.31 7.59 2.36
C VAL A 82 -21.47 7.89 3.31
N LEU A 83 -22.58 8.37 2.75
CA LEU A 83 -23.82 8.61 3.49
C LEU A 83 -24.69 7.35 3.46
N GLY A 84 -25.07 6.82 4.62
CA GLY A 84 -26.06 5.75 4.73
C GLY A 84 -27.51 6.25 4.60
N GLU A 85 -28.45 5.35 4.30
CA GLU A 85 -29.89 5.65 4.36
C GLU A 85 -30.30 5.95 5.80
N GLY A 86 -30.64 7.22 6.06
CA GLY A 86 -31.02 7.63 7.39
C GLY A 86 -32.46 7.33 7.72
N LYS A 87 -32.66 6.51 8.76
CA LYS A 87 -33.94 6.45 9.46
C LYS A 87 -34.00 7.67 10.39
N PRO A 88 -35.14 8.38 10.47
CA PRO A 88 -35.25 9.56 11.32
C PRO A 88 -35.05 9.16 12.79
N GLY A 89 -33.91 9.54 13.40
CA GLY A 89 -33.68 9.41 14.85
C GLY A 89 -32.33 8.83 15.33
N HIS A 90 -31.44 8.34 14.46
CA HIS A 90 -30.15 7.81 14.93
C HIS A 90 -29.08 8.89 15.15
N LYS A 91 -28.26 8.69 16.19
CA LYS A 91 -27.06 9.50 16.46
C LYS A 91 -25.98 9.18 15.43
N LYS A 92 -25.34 10.23 14.90
CA LYS A 92 -24.25 10.13 13.93
C LYS A 92 -23.08 9.35 14.53
N GLU A 93 -22.80 8.16 14.01
CA GLU A 93 -21.55 7.46 14.27
C GLU A 93 -20.60 7.66 13.09
N VAL A 94 -19.49 8.34 13.35
CA VAL A 94 -18.44 8.60 12.37
C VAL A 94 -17.37 7.54 12.55
N LYS A 95 -17.31 6.56 11.62
CA LYS A 95 -16.20 5.59 11.57
C LYS A 95 -15.30 5.88 10.37
N LYS A 96 -14.00 5.92 10.62
CA LYS A 96 -12.97 5.96 9.57
C LYS A 96 -12.58 4.53 9.25
N GLU A 97 -12.85 4.09 8.03
CA GLU A 97 -12.62 2.72 7.59
C GLU A 97 -12.10 2.76 6.15
N GLY A 98 -10.95 2.14 5.88
CA GLY A 98 -10.43 1.95 4.51
C GLY A 98 -10.36 3.20 3.63
N GLY A 99 -10.01 4.36 4.19
CA GLY A 99 -9.82 5.62 3.46
C GLY A 99 -11.06 6.44 3.16
N TYR A 100 -12.19 6.10 3.79
CA TYR A 100 -13.40 6.89 3.77
C TYR A 100 -14.03 7.04 5.15
N VAL A 101 -14.83 8.09 5.28
CA VAL A 101 -15.63 8.38 6.46
C VAL A 101 -17.03 7.86 6.18
N LYS A 102 -17.46 6.86 6.93
CA LYS A 102 -18.84 6.37 6.88
C LYS A 102 -19.65 7.12 7.93
N ILE A 103 -20.71 7.80 7.49
CA ILE A 103 -21.68 8.44 8.38
C ILE A 103 -22.93 7.59 8.36
N MET A 104 -23.18 6.88 9.47
CA MET A 104 -24.42 6.15 9.65
C MET A 104 -25.48 7.04 10.31
N TYR A 105 -26.68 6.97 9.77
CA TYR A 105 -27.92 7.56 10.29
C TYR A 105 -28.90 6.41 10.61
#